data_AF-A0ABD5JWY4-F1
#
_entry.id   AF-A0ABD5JWY4-F1
#
_cell.length_a   1.000
_cell.length_b   1.000
_cell.length_c   1.000
_cell.angle_alpha   90.00
_cell.angle_beta   90.00
_cell.angle_gamma   90.00
#
_symmetry.space_group_name_H-M   'P 1'
#
loop_
_entity.id
_entity.type
_entity.pdbx_description
1 polymer ?
#
loop_
_entity_poly.entity_id
_entity_poly.type
_entity_poly.pdbx_seq_one_letter_code
_entity_poly.pdbx_strand_id
1 'polypeptide(L)'
;MNFQFCGETRSLVGEITEAFLPYAEAAVLRLQTLYPDVSFSLDGDKITVREIYEQSVAVFRSAIVHQIYREKILVETLSLRKSLLSAVIK
;
A
#
# COMPACT_ATOMS: atom_id res chain seq x y z
N MET A 1 -7.06 8.82 3.48
CA MET A 1 -6.39 8.78 2.17
C MET A 1 -7.32 9.32 1.11
N ASN A 2 -6.88 10.34 0.39
CA ASN A 2 -7.58 10.93 -0.74
C ASN A 2 -6.93 10.47 -2.04
N PHE A 3 -7.72 10.25 -3.08
CA PHE A 3 -7.21 9.76 -4.36
C PHE A 3 -7.73 10.62 -5.50
N GLN A 4 -6.85 10.93 -6.45
CA GLN A 4 -7.16 11.68 -7.66
C GLN A 4 -6.61 10.94 -8.87
N PHE A 5 -7.47 10.67 -9.85
CA PHE A 5 -7.08 10.09 -11.13
C PHE A 5 -6.92 11.19 -12.18
N CYS A 6 -5.85 11.10 -12.97
CA CYS A 6 -5.63 11.92 -14.14
C CYS A 6 -5.67 11.03 -15.38
N GLY A 7 -6.68 11.23 -16.24
CA GLY A 7 -6.87 10.44 -17.45
C GLY A 7 -5.80 10.69 -18.52
N GLU A 8 -5.28 11.93 -18.61
CA GLU A 8 -4.25 12.32 -19.58
C GLU A 8 -2.94 11.55 -19.34
N THR A 9 -2.51 11.46 -18.08
CA THR A 9 -1.28 10.79 -17.68
C THR A 9 -1.50 9.33 -17.27
N ARG A 10 -2.75 8.84 -17.33
CA ARG A 10 -3.15 7.49 -16.90
C ARG A 10 -2.61 7.15 -15.51
N SER A 11 -2.72 8.11 -14.59
CA SER A 11 -2.12 8.02 -13.26
C SER A 11 -3.10 8.29 -12.15
N LEU A 12 -3.04 7.49 -11.09
CA LEU A 12 -3.75 7.68 -9.83
C LEU A 12 -2.76 8.13 -8.75
N VAL A 13 -3.05 9.27 -8.13
CA VAL A 13 -2.27 9.80 -7.01
C VAL A 13 -3.10 9.66 -5.73
N GLY A 14 -2.53 9.06 -4.71
CA GLY A 14 -3.11 8.91 -3.38
C GLY A 14 -2.29 9.65 -2.33
N GLU A 15 -2.96 10.43 -1.49
CA GLU A 15 -2.35 11.04 -0.29
C GLU A 15 -2.49 10.11 0.90
N ILE A 16 -1.34 9.76 1.50
CA ILE A 16 -1.20 8.89 2.66
C ILE A 16 -1.26 9.75 3.92
N THR A 17 -2.25 9.49 4.76
CA THR A 17 -2.35 10.16 6.06
C THR A 17 -1.14 9.81 6.93
N GLU A 18 -0.65 10.76 7.72
CA GLU A 18 0.56 10.64 8.55
C GLU A 18 0.62 9.34 9.38
N ALA A 19 -0.50 8.94 9.98
CA ALA A 19 -0.64 7.70 10.76
C ALA A 19 -0.31 6.41 9.98
N PHE A 20 -0.24 6.47 8.65
CA PHE A 20 0.05 5.34 7.77
C PHE A 20 1.41 5.41 7.07
N LEU A 21 2.12 6.55 7.15
CA LEU A 21 3.43 6.73 6.52
C LEU A 21 4.46 5.66 6.92
N PRO A 22 4.56 5.23 8.20
CA PRO A 22 5.52 4.20 8.59
C PRO A 22 5.35 2.85 7.86
N TYR A 23 4.20 2.62 7.23
CA TYR A 23 3.87 1.37 6.55
C TYR A 23 3.89 1.49 5.01
N ALA A 24 4.06 2.71 4.48
CA ALA A 24 3.89 3.02 3.07
C ALA A 24 4.94 2.36 2.18
N GLU A 25 6.22 2.40 2.56
CA GLU A 25 7.31 1.83 1.76
C GLU A 25 7.16 0.32 1.57
N ALA A 26 6.94 -0.42 2.67
CA ALA A 26 6.73 -1.86 2.63
C ALA A 26 5.48 -2.23 1.82
N ALA A 27 4.42 -1.44 1.94
CA ALA A 27 3.20 -1.63 1.17
C ALA A 27 3.42 -1.44 -0.33
N VAL A 28 4.15 -0.41 -0.74
CA VAL A 28 4.49 -0.13 -2.15
C VAL A 28 5.32 -1.26 -2.74
N LEU A 29 6.33 -1.76 -2.02
CA LEU A 29 7.15 -2.89 -2.49
C LEU A 29 6.29 -4.15 -2.74
N ARG A 30 5.32 -4.41 -1.87
CA ARG A 30 4.38 -5.53 -2.06
C ARG A 30 3.49 -5.30 -3.27
N LEU A 31 2.97 -4.09 -3.47
CA LEU A 31 2.12 -3.75 -4.62
C LEU A 31 2.88 -3.93 -5.94
N GLN A 32 4.14 -3.49 -6.02
CA GLN A 32 4.99 -3.72 -7.19
C GLN A 32 5.17 -5.21 -7.50
N THR A 33 5.22 -6.07 -6.47
CA THR A 33 5.30 -7.52 -6.65
C THR A 33 3.96 -8.12 -7.13
N LEU A 34 2.83 -7.58 -6.67
CA LEU A 34 1.49 -8.09 -7.02
C LEU A 34 1.01 -7.62 -8.40
N TYR A 35 1.50 -6.48 -8.85
CA TYR A 35 1.10 -5.83 -10.11
C TYR A 35 2.36 -5.44 -10.89
N PRO A 36 3.08 -6.41 -11.48
CA PRO A 36 4.38 -6.17 -12.11
C PRO A 36 4.30 -5.27 -13.36
N ASP A 37 3.14 -5.23 -14.02
CA ASP A 37 2.90 -4.43 -15.23
C ASP A 37 2.46 -2.99 -14.92
N VAL A 38 2.55 -2.58 -13.66
CA VAL A 38 2.05 -1.28 -13.18
C VAL A 38 3.13 -0.59 -12.37
N SER A 39 3.42 0.66 -12.71
CA SER A 39 4.41 1.45 -11.99
C SER A 39 3.82 2.06 -10.71
N PHE A 40 4.39 1.70 -9.56
CA PHE A 40 4.13 2.35 -8.27
C PHE A 40 5.35 3.14 -7.82
N SER A 41 5.13 4.37 -7.35
CA SER A 41 6.17 5.18 -6.70
C SER A 41 5.63 5.84 -5.44
N LEU A 42 6.51 6.07 -4.47
CA LEU A 42 6.24 6.83 -3.25
C LEU A 42 7.11 8.08 -3.24
N ASP A 43 6.50 9.24 -3.01
CA ASP A 43 7.18 10.52 -2.85
C ASP A 43 6.59 11.22 -1.62
N GLY A 44 7.32 11.19 -0.49
CA GLY A 44 6.82 11.65 0.80
C GLY A 44 5.53 10.93 1.21
N ASP A 45 4.44 11.68 1.27
CA ASP A 45 3.11 11.19 1.59
C ASP A 45 2.26 10.84 0.36
N LYS A 46 2.83 10.89 -0.84
CA LYS A 46 2.10 10.64 -2.08
C LYS A 46 2.51 9.31 -2.71
N ILE A 47 1.55 8.42 -2.85
CA ILE A 47 1.67 7.23 -3.69
C ILE A 47 1.14 7.55 -5.08
N THR A 48 1.93 7.25 -6.10
CA THR A 48 1.52 7.40 -7.50
C THR A 48 1.50 6.03 -8.16
N VAL A 49 0.41 5.72 -8.85
CA VAL A 49 0.26 4.58 -9.74
C VAL A 49 0.16 5.10 -11.16
N ARG A 50 0.96 4.58 -12.08
CA ARG A 50 0.93 4.96 -13.51
C ARG A 50 0.54 3.78 -14.37
N GLU A 51 0.24 4.06 -15.64
CA GLU A 51 -0.07 3.05 -16.66
C GLU A 51 -1.39 2.32 -16.41
N ILE A 52 -2.34 2.98 -15.73
CA ILE A 52 -3.65 2.42 -15.42
C ILE A 52 -4.77 3.09 -16.19
N TYR A 53 -5.82 2.33 -16.48
CA TYR A 53 -7.04 2.83 -17.11
C TYR A 53 -8.09 3.22 -16.07
N GLU A 54 -9.02 4.09 -16.47
CA GLU A 54 -10.08 4.59 -15.60
C GLU A 54 -10.89 3.46 -14.94
N GLN A 55 -11.20 2.40 -15.69
CA GLN A 55 -11.93 1.24 -15.16
C GLN A 55 -11.19 0.51 -14.02
N SER A 56 -9.87 0.66 -13.92
CA SER A 56 -9.04 0.00 -12.91
C SER A 56 -8.80 0.88 -11.67
N VAL A 57 -9.24 2.14 -11.69
CA VAL A 57 -8.98 3.11 -10.59
C VAL A 57 -9.51 2.59 -9.25
N ALA A 58 -10.72 2.04 -9.23
CA ALA A 58 -11.31 1.48 -8.01
C ALA A 58 -10.50 0.30 -7.46
N VAL A 59 -9.96 -0.55 -8.34
CA VAL A 59 -9.13 -1.70 -7.98
C VAL A 59 -7.83 -1.24 -7.33
N PHE A 60 -7.11 -0.30 -7.97
CA PHE A 60 -5.84 0.19 -7.44
C PHE A 60 -6.03 1.00 -6.15
N ARG A 61 -7.09 1.82 -6.06
CA ARG A 61 -7.44 2.51 -4.81
C ARG A 61 -7.64 1.51 -3.68
N SER A 62 -8.42 0.45 -3.92
CA SER A 62 -8.67 -0.60 -2.92
C SER A 62 -7.38 -1.35 -2.55
N ALA A 63 -6.56 -1.70 -3.54
CA ALA A 63 -5.30 -2.42 -3.33
C ALA A 63 -4.34 -1.62 -2.45
N ILE A 64 -4.19 -0.31 -2.72
CA ILE A 64 -3.32 0.59 -1.95
C ILE A 64 -3.78 0.67 -0.50
N VAL A 65 -5.05 0.98 -0.27
CA VAL A 65 -5.60 1.14 1.09
C VAL A 65 -5.48 -0.18 1.85
N HIS A 66 -5.86 -1.29 1.23
CA HIS A 66 -5.78 -2.60 1.84
C HIS A 66 -4.36 -2.98 2.21
N GLN A 67 -3.40 -2.76 1.30
CA GLN A 67 -2.02 -3.17 1.52
C GLN A 67 -1.33 -2.33 2.60
N ILE A 68 -1.56 -1.01 2.65
CA ILE A 68 -1.03 -0.16 3.72
C ILE A 68 -1.62 -0.54 5.08
N TYR A 69 -2.93 -0.80 5.13
CA TYR A 69 -3.58 -1.24 6.37
C TYR A 69 -3.10 -2.62 6.84
N ARG A 70 -2.83 -3.53 5.89
CA ARG A 70 -2.27 -4.85 6.19
C ARG A 70 -0.89 -4.77 6.82
N GLU A 71 -0.04 -3.86 6.33
CA GLU A 71 1.29 -3.66 6.93
C GLU A 71 1.24 -2.97 8.29
N LYS A 72 0.28 -2.07 8.51
CA LYS A 72 -0.03 -1.58 9.86
C LYS A 72 -0.32 -2.74 10.82
N ILE A 73 -1.27 -3.61 10.47
CA ILE A 73 -1.64 -4.76 11.30
C ILE A 73 -0.43 -5.67 11.54
N LEU A 74 0.38 -5.93 10.50
CA LEU A 74 1.59 -6.75 10.63
C LEU A 74 2.52 -6.20 11.71
N VAL A 75 2.88 -4.92 11.61
CA VAL A 75 3.78 -4.27 12.55
C VAL A 75 3.20 -4.23 13.96
N GLU A 76 1.95 -3.80 14.10
CA GLU A 76 1.30 -3.65 15.42
C GLU A 76 1.13 -4.98 16.15
N THR A 77 0.96 -6.09 15.42
CA THR A 77 0.74 -7.41 16.02
C THR A 77 2.01 -8.27 16.06
N LEU A 78 3.14 -7.80 15.53
CA LEU A 78 4.36 -8.60 15.39
C LEU A 78 4.88 -9.12 16.74
N SER A 79 4.87 -8.26 17.77
CA SER A 79 5.33 -8.62 19.11
C SER A 79 4.48 -9.76 19.69
N LEU A 80 3.15 -9.60 19.69
CA LEU A 80 2.23 -10.63 20.19
C LEU A 80 2.40 -11.96 19.44
N ARG A 81 2.53 -11.92 18.11
CA ARG A 81 2.75 -13.14 17.30
C ARG A 81 4.05 -13.83 17.68
N LYS A 82 5.15 -13.09 17.87
CA LYS A 82 6.44 -13.65 18.31
C LYS A 82 6.31 -14.29 19.69
N SER A 83 5.65 -13.62 20.64
CA SER A 83 5.43 -14.16 21.99
C SER A 83 4.62 -15.46 21.96
N LEU A 84 3.52 -15.48 21.21
CA LEU A 84 2.69 -16.68 21.06
C LEU A 84 3.46 -17.84 20.42
N LEU A 85 4.25 -17.57 19.38
CA LEU A 85 5.09 -18.59 18.74
C LEU A 85 6.15 -19.13 19.70
N SER A 86 6.84 -18.26 20.46
CA SER A 86 7.85 -18.69 21.44
C SER A 86 7.28 -19.51 22.60
N ALA A 87 6.00 -19.34 22.94
CA ALA A 87 5.36 -20.11 24.01
C ALA A 87 5.05 -21.55 23.58
N VAL A 88 4.91 -21.80 22.28
CA VAL A 88 4.48 -23.09 21.72
C VAL A 88 5.67 -23.86 21.10
N ILE A 89 6.61 -23.13 20.48
CA ILE A 89 7.81 -23.70 19.89
C ILE A 89 8.87 -23.78 21.01
N LYS A 90 9.05 -24.97 21.58
CA LYS A 90 10.18 -25.32 22.46
C LYS A 90 11.45 -25.58 21.67
#